data_AF-A0A8E2JZ35-F1
#
_entry.id   AF-A0A8E2JZ35-F1
#
_cell.length_a   1.000
_cell.length_b   1.000
_cell.length_c   1.000
_cell.angle_alpha   90.00
_cell.angle_beta   90.00
_cell.angle_gamma   90.00
#
_symmetry.space_group_name_H-M   'P 1'
#
loop_
_entity.id
_entity.type
_entity.pdbx_description
1 polymer ?
#
loop_
_entity_poly.entity_id
_entity_poly.type
_entity_poly.pdbx_seq_one_letter_code
_entity_poly.pdbx_strand_id
1 'polypeptide(L)'
;MDSYDICLWRPLPLNQEITPSSSLPTVSPQTEDIETKGVPVTPPNEIDYSYKLSAPSELTPPGSVTPQESASTEGSVCGEDSASSDDSASTAPSEDGALAEPEIAVELKPETETPEPAKPEREIPEVVVGAPEPATVAVQIRAPEVYDAFAPAATRLRHMIKNSSHIIKCPGVYDGLSARVAIQVGFEGMYMTGAGTTASRLGQADLGIAQLHDMRTNAEMIANLRPDGPPLIADMDTGYGGPIVIAKAVQQYHLAGVAAFHIEDQVIQKRCGHLSGKEVVDVETYIQRIKACKVAASQLRSDIIVIARTDALQSRGYDECIERLRRARDEGADMGILEGVQTKEQAAQAVKDLAPWPLCYNSVENGHSPLITAQEAQEMGYRVIIFSFASIAPAYVAIKSTFEWLKEMGTTGSSVTPKTIFNVCGLSESMVIDEASGGTAFSKGV
;
A
#
# COMPACT_ATOMS: atom_id res chain seq x y z
N MET A 1 26.38 -39.92 -22.97
CA MET A 1 25.33 -40.83 -22.49
C MET A 1 25.81 -41.35 -21.17
N ASP A 2 25.12 -41.02 -20.08
CA ASP A 2 25.06 -41.80 -18.83
C ASP A 2 23.85 -41.29 -18.02
N SER A 3 23.33 -42.14 -17.14
CA SER A 3 21.94 -42.11 -16.68
C SER A 3 21.68 -41.21 -15.47
N TYR A 4 20.54 -40.52 -15.50
CA TYR A 4 19.90 -39.95 -14.31
C TYR A 4 18.73 -40.85 -13.89
N ASP A 5 18.83 -41.45 -12.70
CA ASP A 5 17.76 -42.24 -12.12
C ASP A 5 16.60 -41.35 -11.65
N ILE A 6 15.41 -41.61 -12.18
CA ILE A 6 14.17 -40.94 -11.77
C ILE A 6 13.57 -41.73 -10.60
N CYS A 7 13.66 -41.18 -9.39
CA CYS A 7 13.10 -41.81 -8.20
C CYS A 7 11.56 -41.69 -8.16
N LEU A 8 10.88 -42.65 -8.77
CA LEU A 8 9.42 -42.79 -8.74
C LEU A 8 8.97 -43.37 -7.38
N TRP A 9 8.34 -42.55 -6.54
CA TRP A 9 7.79 -43.01 -5.26
C TRP A 9 6.43 -43.70 -5.44
N ARG A 10 6.31 -44.94 -4.94
CA ARG A 10 5.03 -45.68 -4.87
C ARG A 10 4.29 -45.32 -3.57
N PRO A 11 2.94 -45.24 -3.56
CA PRO A 11 2.19 -45.07 -2.33
C PRO A 11 2.31 -46.31 -1.44
N LEU A 12 2.50 -46.09 -0.13
CA LEU A 12 2.41 -47.15 0.88
C LEU A 12 0.93 -47.48 1.15
N PRO A 13 0.56 -48.77 1.33
CA PRO A 13 -0.82 -49.16 1.58
C PRO A 13 -1.27 -48.81 3.01
N LEU A 14 -2.48 -48.26 3.13
CA LEU A 14 -3.20 -48.25 4.41
C LEU A 14 -3.60 -49.67 4.81
N ASN A 15 -3.50 -49.94 6.13
CA ASN A 15 -4.07 -51.02 6.94
C ASN A 15 -3.04 -51.93 7.60
N GLN A 16 -2.66 -51.58 8.83
CA GLN A 16 -2.35 -52.57 9.87
C GLN A 16 -3.03 -52.15 11.18
N GLU A 17 -3.76 -53.08 11.77
CA GLU A 17 -4.52 -52.90 13.00
C GLU A 17 -3.57 -52.86 14.21
N ILE A 18 -3.79 -51.92 15.14
CA ILE A 18 -3.01 -51.83 16.37
C ILE A 18 -3.73 -52.62 17.48
N THR A 19 -3.24 -53.82 17.76
CA THR A 19 -3.63 -54.57 18.97
C THR A 19 -2.82 -54.12 20.18
N PRO A 20 -3.43 -53.81 21.34
CA PRO A 20 -2.71 -53.34 22.51
C PRO A 20 -2.00 -54.51 23.23
N SER A 21 -0.67 -54.41 23.40
CA SER A 21 0.10 -55.34 24.24
C SER A 21 0.47 -54.68 25.57
N SER A 22 0.27 -55.42 26.66
CA SER A 22 0.39 -54.94 28.03
C SER A 22 1.77 -55.22 28.63
N SER A 23 2.53 -54.18 28.98
CA SER A 23 3.45 -54.18 30.13
C SER A 23 4.10 -52.80 30.35
N LEU A 24 3.75 -52.13 31.45
CA LEU A 24 4.50 -50.98 31.99
C LEU A 24 5.02 -51.37 33.38
N PRO A 25 6.31 -51.15 33.71
CA PRO A 25 6.80 -51.32 35.07
C PRO A 25 6.39 -50.12 35.95
N THR A 26 5.82 -50.42 37.11
CA THR A 26 5.48 -49.42 38.14
C THR A 26 6.73 -48.95 38.90
N VAL A 27 6.84 -47.65 39.13
CA VAL A 27 7.78 -47.05 40.09
C VAL A 27 6.98 -46.28 41.14
N SER A 28 7.16 -46.65 42.40
CA SER A 28 6.54 -46.01 43.57
C SER A 28 7.32 -44.76 44.00
N PRO A 29 6.66 -43.71 44.54
CA PRO A 29 7.33 -42.50 44.96
C PRO A 29 8.12 -42.72 46.26
N GLN A 30 9.36 -42.24 46.29
CA GLN A 30 10.09 -41.99 47.53
C GLN A 30 10.28 -40.48 47.69
N THR A 31 9.91 -39.97 48.86
CA THR A 31 10.17 -38.60 49.31
C THR A 31 11.51 -38.57 50.04
N GLU A 32 12.45 -37.76 49.56
CA GLU A 32 13.61 -37.33 50.36
C GLU A 32 13.69 -35.81 50.36
N ASP A 33 13.80 -35.24 51.56
CA ASP A 33 13.99 -33.81 51.78
C ASP A 33 15.40 -33.39 51.35
N ILE A 34 15.51 -32.26 50.64
CA ILE A 34 16.80 -31.59 50.41
C ILE A 34 16.72 -30.15 50.95
N GLU A 35 17.62 -29.85 51.89
CA GLU A 35 17.70 -28.58 52.60
C GLU A 35 17.91 -27.38 51.67
N THR A 36 17.13 -26.31 51.89
CA THR A 36 17.35 -25.02 51.24
C THR A 36 18.57 -24.30 51.84
N LYS A 37 19.69 -24.30 51.12
CA LYS A 37 20.77 -23.31 51.33
C LYS A 37 20.68 -22.20 50.29
N GLY A 38 20.50 -20.97 50.77
CA GLY A 38 20.19 -19.82 49.94
C GLY A 38 21.32 -19.39 49.00
N VAL A 39 20.93 -19.03 47.78
CA VAL A 39 21.71 -18.21 46.85
C VAL A 39 20.94 -16.91 46.67
N PRO A 40 21.57 -15.72 46.77
CA PRO A 40 20.85 -14.45 46.82
C PRO A 40 20.14 -14.13 45.50
N VAL A 41 18.85 -13.87 45.57
CA VAL A 41 18.05 -13.34 44.46
C VAL A 41 18.33 -11.85 44.34
N THR A 42 19.07 -11.43 43.32
CA THR A 42 19.11 -10.03 42.90
C THR A 42 17.74 -9.65 42.32
N PRO A 43 17.10 -8.56 42.75
CA PRO A 43 15.87 -8.09 42.11
C PRO A 43 16.16 -7.69 40.65
N PRO A 44 15.18 -7.83 39.74
CA PRO A 44 15.32 -7.31 38.39
C PRO A 44 15.48 -5.78 38.44
N ASN A 45 16.44 -5.25 37.68
CA ASN A 45 16.64 -3.80 37.58
C ASN A 45 15.35 -3.12 37.09
N GLU A 46 14.82 -2.18 37.87
CA GLU A 46 13.87 -1.19 37.35
C GLU A 46 14.55 -0.39 36.25
N ILE A 47 14.03 -0.47 35.03
CA ILE A 47 14.40 0.45 33.95
C ILE A 47 13.44 1.64 34.05
N ASP A 48 13.93 2.73 34.64
CA ASP A 48 13.20 4.00 34.69
C ASP A 48 13.09 4.62 33.28
N TYR A 49 11.85 4.77 32.81
CA TYR A 49 11.53 5.46 31.56
C TYR A 49 11.21 6.95 31.81
N SER A 50 12.15 7.67 32.41
CA SER A 50 12.04 9.12 32.62
C SER A 50 12.43 9.91 31.36
N TYR A 51 11.44 10.19 30.52
CA TYR A 51 11.60 11.07 29.35
C TYR A 51 11.86 12.52 29.78
N LYS A 52 13.11 13.00 29.63
CA LYS A 52 13.42 14.43 29.68
C LYS A 52 12.94 15.11 28.39
N LEU A 53 11.81 15.81 28.48
CA LEU A 53 11.43 16.83 27.51
C LEU A 53 12.43 18.00 27.58
N SER A 54 13.31 18.10 26.58
CA SER A 54 14.10 19.32 26.36
C SER A 54 13.18 20.40 25.77
N ALA A 55 12.91 21.44 26.56
CA ALA A 55 12.15 22.61 26.11
C ALA A 55 12.91 23.36 24.98
N PRO A 56 12.20 23.96 24.01
CA PRO A 56 12.82 24.86 23.03
C PRO A 56 13.31 26.14 23.71
N SER A 57 14.39 26.71 23.17
CA SER A 57 15.04 27.93 23.66
C SER A 57 14.12 29.15 23.61
N GLU A 58 14.22 29.99 24.64
CA GLU A 58 13.43 31.20 24.83
C GLU A 58 13.58 32.23 23.70
N LEU A 59 12.44 32.80 23.27
CA LEU A 59 12.38 34.14 22.70
C LEU A 59 11.77 35.06 23.77
N THR A 60 12.46 36.15 24.09
CA THR A 60 12.11 37.07 25.19
C THR A 60 10.84 37.88 24.92
N PRO A 61 9.88 37.97 25.86
CA PRO A 61 8.74 38.87 25.79
C PRO A 61 8.96 40.19 26.58
N PRO A 62 8.27 41.29 26.22
CA PRO A 62 8.12 42.47 27.09
C PRO A 62 7.01 42.26 28.16
N GLY A 63 7.05 43.07 29.23
CA GLY A 63 6.27 42.92 30.48
C GLY A 63 4.73 42.85 30.35
N SER A 64 4.03 42.12 31.24
CA SER A 64 3.64 42.50 32.62
C SER A 64 2.42 43.47 32.64
N VAL A 65 1.38 43.35 33.48
CA VAL A 65 1.18 42.76 34.83
C VAL A 65 -0.23 42.10 34.96
N THR A 66 -0.40 41.26 36.00
CA THR A 66 -1.57 40.46 36.46
C THR A 66 -2.93 41.17 36.65
N PRO A 67 -4.01 40.37 36.80
CA PRO A 67 -4.73 40.42 38.08
C PRO A 67 -5.04 39.05 38.76
N GLN A 68 -4.98 39.04 40.10
CA GLN A 68 -5.70 38.15 41.03
C GLN A 68 -7.21 38.53 41.05
N GLU A 69 -8.20 37.77 41.55
CA GLU A 69 -8.25 36.51 42.29
C GLU A 69 -9.65 35.85 42.22
N SER A 70 -9.66 34.51 42.34
CA SER A 70 -10.58 33.68 43.15
C SER A 70 -12.03 33.35 42.72
N ALA A 71 -12.36 32.05 42.88
CA ALA A 71 -13.65 31.45 43.30
C ALA A 71 -14.96 31.76 42.53
N SER A 72 -15.94 30.84 42.40
CA SER A 72 -15.98 29.38 42.53
C SER A 72 -17.34 28.83 42.03
N THR A 73 -17.43 27.51 41.79
CA THR A 73 -18.63 26.64 41.90
C THR A 73 -19.89 26.88 41.04
N GLU A 74 -20.16 25.87 40.19
CA GLU A 74 -21.43 25.11 40.01
C GLU A 74 -22.71 25.73 39.39
N GLY A 75 -23.46 24.88 38.67
CA GLY A 75 -24.85 25.11 38.20
C GLY A 75 -24.95 25.58 36.73
N SER A 76 -25.40 24.83 35.71
CA SER A 76 -26.54 23.91 35.51
C SER A 76 -27.79 24.59 34.89
N VAL A 77 -28.30 23.97 33.80
CA VAL A 77 -29.64 24.11 33.16
C VAL A 77 -29.88 25.23 32.11
N CYS A 78 -30.84 24.90 31.22
CA CYS A 78 -31.22 25.43 29.91
C CYS A 78 -32.19 26.63 29.92
N GLY A 79 -32.51 27.14 28.72
CA GLY A 79 -33.53 28.15 28.39
C GLY A 79 -32.91 29.27 27.53
N GLU A 80 -33.10 29.35 26.22
CA GLU A 80 -34.31 29.67 25.43
C GLU A 80 -34.93 31.07 25.69
N ASP A 81 -35.16 31.75 24.56
CA ASP A 81 -36.14 32.80 24.28
C ASP A 81 -36.07 34.23 24.87
N SER A 82 -35.63 35.12 23.98
CA SER A 82 -36.45 36.19 23.38
C SER A 82 -36.51 37.62 24.00
N ALA A 83 -36.25 38.58 23.10
CA ALA A 83 -37.01 39.80 22.81
C ALA A 83 -37.12 40.97 23.83
N SER A 84 -37.21 42.18 23.23
CA SER A 84 -37.65 43.48 23.81
C SER A 84 -36.76 44.11 24.89
N SER A 85 -36.63 45.43 25.02
CA SER A 85 -37.08 46.59 24.21
C SER A 85 -36.28 47.84 24.63
N ASP A 86 -36.32 48.89 23.80
CA ASP A 86 -36.37 50.35 24.09
C ASP A 86 -36.11 50.82 25.55
N ASP A 87 -35.45 51.95 25.84
CA ASP A 87 -35.63 53.27 25.22
C ASP A 87 -34.63 54.34 25.78
N SER A 88 -34.53 55.50 25.10
CA SER A 88 -34.12 56.85 25.58
C SER A 88 -32.91 57.03 26.54
N ALA A 89 -31.79 57.68 26.20
CA ALA A 89 -31.54 59.08 25.76
C ALA A 89 -31.40 60.15 26.87
N SER A 90 -30.20 60.73 27.04
CA SER A 90 -29.99 62.13 27.53
C SER A 90 -28.62 62.74 27.15
N THR A 91 -28.63 63.60 26.12
CA THR A 91 -28.08 64.98 26.08
C THR A 91 -26.67 65.34 26.63
N ALA A 92 -25.71 65.57 25.71
CA ALA A 92 -25.05 66.85 25.34
C ALA A 92 -24.80 67.99 26.38
N PRO A 93 -23.94 69.01 26.11
CA PRO A 93 -23.13 69.32 24.91
C PRO A 93 -21.60 69.38 25.24
N SER A 94 -20.65 70.13 24.64
CA SER A 94 -20.57 71.16 23.56
C SER A 94 -19.10 71.30 23.06
N GLU A 95 -18.88 71.56 21.76
CA GLU A 95 -17.99 72.58 21.10
C GLU A 95 -16.51 72.77 21.60
N ASP A 96 -15.50 73.11 20.78
CA ASP A 96 -15.47 73.66 19.41
C ASP A 96 -14.09 73.42 18.72
N GLY A 97 -13.99 73.53 17.38
CA GLY A 97 -12.69 73.50 16.65
C GLY A 97 -12.78 73.06 15.18
N ALA A 98 -12.67 74.02 14.24
CA ALA A 98 -13.21 73.89 12.88
C ALA A 98 -12.19 73.77 11.71
N LEU A 99 -12.75 73.75 10.47
CA LEU A 99 -12.17 73.89 9.11
C LEU A 99 -11.82 72.54 8.40
N ALA A 100 -12.55 72.00 7.39
CA ALA A 100 -13.00 72.50 6.05
C ALA A 100 -11.88 72.40 4.96
N GLU A 101 -12.04 71.91 3.72
CA GLU A 101 -13.17 71.48 2.82
C GLU A 101 -12.69 70.24 1.95
N PRO A 102 -13.29 69.74 0.82
CA PRO A 102 -14.61 69.97 0.17
C PRO A 102 -15.38 68.69 -0.31
N GLU A 103 -16.62 68.87 -0.78
CA GLU A 103 -17.41 67.85 -1.50
C GLU A 103 -17.05 67.71 -2.99
N ILE A 104 -17.22 66.51 -3.56
CA ILE A 104 -17.40 66.30 -5.00
C ILE A 104 -18.62 65.40 -5.20
N ALA A 105 -19.68 65.95 -5.81
CA ALA A 105 -20.87 65.19 -6.17
C ALA A 105 -20.64 64.32 -7.42
N VAL A 106 -21.22 63.11 -7.44
CA VAL A 106 -21.28 62.25 -8.62
C VAL A 106 -22.73 61.86 -8.91
N GLU A 107 -23.13 62.09 -10.15
CA GLU A 107 -24.49 61.96 -10.67
C GLU A 107 -24.82 60.49 -11.00
N LEU A 108 -25.92 59.96 -10.47
CA LEU A 108 -26.35 58.57 -10.72
C LEU A 108 -27.05 58.45 -12.08
N LYS A 109 -26.56 57.56 -12.95
CA LYS A 109 -27.23 57.12 -14.18
C LYS A 109 -27.99 55.81 -13.94
N PRO A 110 -29.10 55.57 -14.67
CA PRO A 110 -29.86 54.33 -14.53
C PRO A 110 -29.05 53.13 -15.02
N GLU A 111 -29.21 52.00 -14.33
CA GLU A 111 -28.54 50.74 -14.65
C GLU A 111 -29.04 50.18 -15.98
N THR A 112 -28.11 49.70 -16.80
CA THR A 112 -28.41 48.87 -17.98
C THR A 112 -28.19 47.40 -17.61
N GLU A 113 -29.20 46.56 -17.85
CA GLU A 113 -29.10 45.11 -17.64
C GLU A 113 -27.87 44.53 -18.35
N THR A 114 -26.90 44.04 -17.57
CA THR A 114 -25.84 43.17 -18.07
C THR A 114 -26.36 41.74 -18.18
N PRO A 115 -26.11 41.04 -19.31
CA PRO A 115 -26.51 39.63 -19.42
C PRO A 115 -25.75 38.79 -18.39
N GLU A 116 -26.45 37.83 -17.81
CA GLU A 116 -25.89 36.84 -16.88
C GLU A 116 -24.65 36.18 -17.50
N PRO A 117 -23.51 36.06 -16.78
CA PRO A 117 -22.33 35.39 -17.33
C PRO A 117 -22.67 33.93 -17.61
N ALA A 118 -22.47 33.50 -18.85
CA ALA A 118 -22.69 32.12 -19.25
C ALA A 118 -21.87 31.19 -18.34
N LYS A 119 -22.54 30.17 -17.77
CA LYS A 119 -21.88 29.17 -16.92
C LYS A 119 -20.73 28.53 -17.71
N PRO A 120 -19.52 28.41 -17.14
CA PRO A 120 -18.41 27.77 -17.84
C PRO A 120 -18.76 26.30 -18.10
N GLU A 121 -18.95 25.95 -19.37
CA GLU A 121 -19.07 24.56 -19.78
C GLU A 121 -17.70 23.89 -19.61
N ARG A 122 -17.66 22.87 -18.75
CA ARG A 122 -16.47 22.05 -18.56
C ARG A 122 -16.34 21.12 -19.76
N GLU A 123 -15.31 21.32 -20.59
CA GLU A 123 -14.82 20.28 -21.49
C GLU A 123 -14.27 19.12 -20.66
N ILE A 124 -15.18 18.25 -20.21
CA ILE A 124 -14.84 16.90 -19.81
C ILE A 124 -14.48 16.18 -21.12
N PRO A 125 -13.28 15.60 -21.28
CA PRO A 125 -13.01 14.76 -22.44
C PRO A 125 -14.08 13.68 -22.48
N GLU A 126 -14.81 13.59 -23.59
CA GLU A 126 -16.00 12.76 -23.70
C GLU A 126 -15.60 11.29 -23.59
N VAL A 127 -15.60 10.76 -22.36
CA VAL A 127 -15.46 9.33 -22.11
C VAL A 127 -16.79 8.71 -22.54
N VAL A 128 -16.87 8.40 -23.83
CA VAL A 128 -17.93 7.59 -24.42
C VAL A 128 -17.78 6.19 -23.84
N VAL A 129 -18.24 6.02 -22.60
CA VAL A 129 -18.60 4.72 -22.04
C VAL A 129 -19.88 4.32 -22.76
N GLY A 130 -19.73 3.90 -24.03
CA GLY A 130 -20.79 3.18 -24.71
C GLY A 130 -21.20 2.04 -23.78
N ALA A 131 -22.47 2.01 -23.40
CA ALA A 131 -23.00 0.89 -22.64
C ALA A 131 -22.64 -0.36 -23.44
N PRO A 132 -21.83 -1.29 -22.91
CA PRO A 132 -21.58 -2.52 -23.64
C PRO A 132 -22.95 -3.16 -23.79
N GLU A 133 -23.33 -3.47 -25.03
CA GLU A 133 -24.30 -4.53 -25.25
C GLU A 133 -23.84 -5.76 -24.44
N PRO A 134 -24.75 -6.67 -24.03
CA PRO A 134 -24.39 -7.89 -23.33
C PRO A 134 -23.64 -8.86 -24.26
N ALA A 135 -22.45 -8.45 -24.69
CA ALA A 135 -21.46 -9.27 -25.30
C ALA A 135 -21.08 -10.31 -24.25
N THR A 136 -21.35 -11.57 -24.59
CA THR A 136 -20.66 -12.71 -23.99
C THR A 136 -19.18 -12.60 -24.35
N VAL A 137 -18.45 -11.72 -23.66
CA VAL A 137 -17.01 -11.59 -23.77
C VAL A 137 -16.42 -12.84 -23.14
N ALA A 138 -16.30 -13.88 -23.96
CA ALA A 138 -15.34 -14.94 -23.72
C ALA A 138 -13.96 -14.27 -23.75
N VAL A 139 -13.49 -13.84 -22.58
CA VAL A 139 -12.15 -13.28 -22.39
C VAL A 139 -11.17 -14.42 -22.66
N GLN A 140 -10.82 -14.61 -23.93
CA GLN A 140 -9.67 -15.42 -24.31
C GLN A 140 -8.40 -14.63 -23.93
N ILE A 141 -8.11 -14.62 -22.63
CA ILE A 141 -6.73 -14.52 -22.16
C ILE A 141 -6.03 -15.67 -22.86
N ARG A 142 -5.19 -15.35 -23.86
CA ARG A 142 -4.49 -16.34 -24.66
C ARG A 142 -3.32 -16.89 -23.85
N ALA A 143 -3.65 -17.65 -22.81
CA ALA A 143 -2.69 -18.43 -22.06
C ALA A 143 -1.91 -19.33 -23.05
N PRO A 144 -0.58 -19.44 -22.92
CA PRO A 144 0.18 -20.39 -23.71
C PRO A 144 -0.35 -21.81 -23.46
N GLU A 145 -0.30 -22.67 -24.49
CA GLU A 145 -1.05 -23.93 -24.61
C GLU A 145 -0.73 -25.04 -23.57
N VAL A 146 0.06 -24.73 -22.53
CA VAL A 146 0.54 -25.69 -21.51
C VAL A 146 0.50 -25.07 -20.10
N TYR A 147 -0.63 -24.48 -19.72
CA TYR A 147 -0.85 -23.95 -18.37
C TYR A 147 -2.26 -24.24 -17.84
N ASP A 148 -2.35 -24.83 -16.65
CA ASP A 148 -3.61 -25.03 -15.91
C ASP A 148 -4.07 -23.69 -15.34
N ALA A 149 -5.04 -23.04 -15.99
CA ALA A 149 -5.59 -21.74 -15.59
C ALA A 149 -5.83 -21.59 -14.08
N PHE A 150 -6.22 -22.66 -13.40
CA PHE A 150 -6.65 -22.70 -12.00
C PHE A 150 -5.51 -22.84 -10.98
N ALA A 151 -4.24 -22.94 -11.40
CA ALA A 151 -3.12 -22.99 -10.46
C ALA A 151 -2.98 -21.67 -9.66
N PRO A 152 -2.42 -21.73 -8.42
CA PRO A 152 -2.25 -20.56 -7.56
C PRO A 152 -1.48 -19.42 -8.23
N ALA A 153 -1.84 -18.16 -7.94
CA ALA A 153 -1.27 -16.96 -8.56
C ALA A 153 0.28 -16.93 -8.53
N ALA A 154 0.89 -17.40 -7.44
CA ALA A 154 2.33 -17.57 -7.30
C ALA A 154 2.93 -18.55 -8.33
N THR A 155 2.31 -19.73 -8.50
CA THR A 155 2.69 -20.74 -9.50
C THR A 155 2.56 -20.17 -10.92
N ARG A 156 1.51 -19.39 -11.20
CA ARG A 156 1.32 -18.69 -12.49
C ARG A 156 2.49 -17.76 -12.78
N LEU A 157 2.75 -16.83 -11.86
CA LEU A 157 3.78 -15.81 -12.02
C LEU A 157 5.17 -16.45 -12.16
N ARG A 158 5.42 -17.54 -11.42
CA ARG A 158 6.66 -18.33 -11.49
C ARG A 158 6.84 -18.99 -12.85
N HIS A 159 5.76 -19.45 -13.49
CA HIS A 159 5.77 -19.92 -14.87
C HIS A 159 6.00 -18.76 -15.86
N MET A 160 5.28 -17.65 -15.72
CA MET A 160 5.39 -16.47 -16.61
C MET A 160 6.81 -15.91 -16.66
N ILE A 161 7.47 -15.74 -15.50
CA ILE A 161 8.84 -15.24 -15.39
C ILE A 161 9.86 -16.22 -16.00
N LYS A 162 9.65 -17.54 -15.87
CA LYS A 162 10.59 -18.55 -16.37
C LYS A 162 10.44 -18.85 -17.86
N ASN A 163 9.21 -18.92 -18.37
CA ASN A 163 8.92 -19.58 -19.65
C ASN A 163 8.44 -18.63 -20.77
N SER A 164 7.96 -17.43 -20.42
CA SER A 164 7.75 -16.37 -21.42
C SER A 164 9.07 -15.62 -21.65
N SER A 165 9.21 -14.91 -22.78
CA SER A 165 10.18 -13.82 -22.96
C SER A 165 9.53 -12.43 -22.87
N HIS A 166 8.21 -12.35 -22.72
CA HIS A 166 7.49 -11.09 -22.56
C HIS A 166 7.78 -10.45 -21.20
N ILE A 167 7.83 -9.12 -21.17
CA ILE A 167 7.87 -8.35 -19.93
C ILE A 167 6.48 -8.25 -19.30
N ILE A 168 6.38 -8.55 -18.00
CA ILE A 168 5.11 -8.46 -17.28
C ILE A 168 4.93 -7.01 -16.82
N LYS A 169 3.90 -6.32 -17.35
CA LYS A 169 3.52 -4.95 -16.96
C LYS A 169 2.58 -5.00 -15.77
N CYS A 170 3.01 -4.43 -14.64
CA CYS A 170 2.26 -4.43 -13.39
C CYS A 170 1.94 -2.97 -12.97
N PRO A 171 0.73 -2.45 -13.24
CA PRO A 171 0.35 -1.12 -12.77
C PRO A 171 0.29 -1.11 -11.24
N GLY A 172 0.73 0.00 -10.65
CA GLY A 172 0.58 0.26 -9.22
C GLY A 172 -0.89 0.47 -8.88
N VAL A 173 -1.42 -0.41 -8.03
CA VAL A 173 -2.77 -0.37 -7.45
C VAL A 173 -2.64 -0.24 -5.93
N TYR A 174 -3.63 0.39 -5.28
CA TYR A 174 -3.57 0.69 -3.84
C TYR A 174 -4.86 0.35 -3.08
N ASP A 175 -5.95 0.06 -3.78
CA ASP A 175 -7.26 -0.25 -3.22
C ASP A 175 -8.07 -1.17 -4.17
N GLY A 176 -9.32 -1.46 -3.78
CA GLY A 176 -10.19 -2.34 -4.57
C GLY A 176 -10.61 -1.75 -5.92
N LEU A 177 -10.80 -0.42 -5.99
CA LEU A 177 -11.25 0.24 -7.22
C LEU A 177 -10.13 0.30 -8.27
N SER A 178 -8.93 0.73 -7.87
CA SER A 178 -7.74 0.74 -8.74
C SER A 178 -7.38 -0.66 -9.25
N ALA A 179 -7.50 -1.69 -8.40
CA ALA A 179 -7.30 -3.08 -8.80
C ALA A 179 -8.39 -3.59 -9.77
N ARG A 180 -9.68 -3.30 -9.51
CA ARG A 180 -10.77 -3.66 -10.43
C ARG A 180 -10.60 -3.04 -11.81
N VAL A 181 -10.21 -1.77 -11.88
CA VAL A 181 -9.91 -1.08 -13.15
C VAL A 181 -8.73 -1.75 -13.87
N ALA A 182 -7.64 -2.09 -13.16
CA ALA A 182 -6.51 -2.79 -13.77
C ALA A 182 -6.88 -4.18 -14.33
N ILE A 183 -7.74 -4.93 -13.62
CA ILE A 183 -8.30 -6.21 -14.09
C ILE A 183 -9.17 -5.99 -15.34
N GLN A 184 -10.07 -5.01 -15.33
CA GLN A 184 -10.97 -4.71 -16.46
C GLN A 184 -10.23 -4.26 -17.72
N VAL A 185 -9.14 -3.50 -17.57
CA VAL A 185 -8.26 -3.09 -18.69
C VAL A 185 -7.46 -4.27 -19.27
N GLY A 186 -7.35 -5.39 -18.54
CA GLY A 186 -6.71 -6.62 -19.01
C GLY A 186 -5.19 -6.65 -18.82
N PHE A 187 -4.67 -6.04 -17.74
CA PHE A 187 -3.27 -6.20 -17.38
C PHE A 187 -2.94 -7.65 -16.98
N GLU A 188 -1.72 -8.09 -17.28
CA GLU A 188 -1.25 -9.47 -17.06
C GLU A 188 -0.74 -9.73 -15.63
N GLY A 189 -0.44 -8.67 -14.89
CA GLY A 189 -0.05 -8.69 -13.48
C GLY A 189 -0.43 -7.37 -12.81
N MET A 190 -0.36 -7.30 -11.48
CA MET A 190 -0.63 -6.08 -10.70
C MET A 190 0.47 -5.85 -9.66
N TYR A 191 0.67 -4.60 -9.25
CA TYR A 191 1.59 -4.25 -8.16
C TYR A 191 0.85 -3.51 -7.03
N MET A 192 0.82 -4.07 -5.82
CA MET A 192 0.35 -3.32 -4.64
C MET A 192 1.49 -2.43 -4.12
N THR A 193 1.31 -1.12 -4.26
CA THR A 193 2.26 -0.11 -3.75
C THR A 193 2.12 0.09 -2.25
N GLY A 194 3.22 0.00 -1.49
CA GLY A 194 3.22 0.30 -0.05
C GLY A 194 2.95 1.78 0.24
N ALA A 195 3.52 2.68 -0.56
CA ALA A 195 3.23 4.11 -0.49
C ALA A 195 1.75 4.42 -0.75
N GLY A 196 1.15 3.80 -1.78
CA GLY A 196 -0.27 3.98 -2.08
C GLY A 196 -1.17 3.38 -1.00
N THR A 197 -0.82 2.21 -0.46
CA THR A 197 -1.54 1.58 0.67
C THR A 197 -1.50 2.48 1.90
N THR A 198 -0.34 3.04 2.25
CA THR A 198 -0.17 3.97 3.38
C THR A 198 -0.99 5.25 3.19
N ALA A 199 -0.93 5.85 2.00
CA ALA A 199 -1.67 7.06 1.68
C ALA A 199 -3.19 6.83 1.71
N SER A 200 -3.68 5.77 1.08
CA SER A 200 -5.12 5.49 0.95
C SER A 200 -5.76 4.98 2.24
N ARG A 201 -5.07 4.12 3.01
CA ARG A 201 -5.65 3.52 4.23
C ARG A 201 -5.45 4.35 5.48
N LEU A 202 -4.33 5.07 5.57
CA LEU A 202 -3.92 5.78 6.79
C LEU A 202 -3.90 7.30 6.63
N GLY A 203 -3.99 7.83 5.40
CA GLY A 203 -3.83 9.26 5.13
C GLY A 203 -2.41 9.77 5.41
N GLN A 204 -1.40 8.89 5.34
CA GLN A 204 -0.02 9.17 5.75
C GLN A 204 0.99 9.01 4.61
N ALA A 205 2.16 9.62 4.77
CA ALA A 205 3.30 9.45 3.87
C ALA A 205 4.03 8.11 4.11
N ASP A 206 4.75 7.64 3.09
CA ASP A 206 5.51 6.39 3.14
C ASP A 206 6.80 6.51 3.96
N LEU A 207 6.64 6.38 5.28
CA LEU A 207 7.67 6.56 6.31
C LEU A 207 7.70 5.38 7.29
N GLY A 208 7.40 4.16 6.82
CA GLY A 208 7.35 2.95 7.66
C GLY A 208 6.18 2.92 8.67
N ILE A 209 5.14 3.71 8.42
CA ILE A 209 3.96 3.84 9.30
C ILE A 209 3.04 2.61 9.17
N ALA A 210 2.78 2.16 7.94
CA ALA A 210 1.97 0.97 7.68
C ALA A 210 2.62 -0.27 8.31
N GLN A 211 1.83 -1.04 9.06
CA GLN A 211 2.29 -2.25 9.71
C GLN A 211 1.87 -3.49 8.89
N LEU A 212 2.35 -4.68 9.27
CA LEU A 212 2.00 -5.94 8.62
C LEU A 212 0.47 -6.09 8.42
N HIS A 213 -0.34 -5.70 9.41
CA HIS A 213 -1.79 -5.84 9.31
C HIS A 213 -2.43 -4.95 8.23
N ASP A 214 -1.94 -3.72 8.03
CA ASP A 214 -2.42 -2.80 6.99
C ASP A 214 -2.12 -3.35 5.60
N MET A 215 -0.84 -3.71 5.42
CA MET A 215 -0.27 -4.18 4.15
C MET A 215 -0.87 -5.52 3.74
N ARG A 216 -0.92 -6.48 4.67
CA ARG A 216 -1.46 -7.82 4.42
C ARG A 216 -2.97 -7.81 4.16
N THR A 217 -3.74 -7.00 4.89
CA THR A 217 -5.21 -6.90 4.67
C THR A 217 -5.51 -6.30 3.30
N ASN A 218 -4.72 -5.31 2.87
CA ASN A 218 -4.87 -4.74 1.53
C ASN A 218 -4.47 -5.74 0.43
N ALA A 219 -3.34 -6.43 0.62
CA ALA A 219 -2.83 -7.44 -0.31
C ALA A 219 -3.80 -8.62 -0.47
N GLU A 220 -4.38 -9.11 0.62
CA GLU A 220 -5.40 -10.17 0.60
C GLU A 220 -6.64 -9.75 -0.19
N MET A 221 -7.18 -8.57 0.09
CA MET A 221 -8.35 -8.06 -0.64
C MET A 221 -8.04 -7.96 -2.14
N ILE A 222 -6.94 -7.32 -2.53
CA ILE A 222 -6.57 -7.11 -3.94
C ILE A 222 -6.33 -8.44 -4.67
N ALA A 223 -5.59 -9.38 -4.06
CA ALA A 223 -5.27 -10.66 -4.68
C ALA A 223 -6.51 -11.54 -4.92
N ASN A 224 -7.57 -11.38 -4.12
CA ASN A 224 -8.78 -12.19 -4.20
C ASN A 224 -9.94 -11.54 -4.99
N LEU A 225 -9.76 -10.34 -5.56
CA LEU A 225 -10.77 -9.74 -6.47
C LEU A 225 -10.99 -10.57 -7.74
N ARG A 226 -9.94 -11.26 -8.21
CA ARG A 226 -9.96 -12.15 -9.37
C ARG A 226 -8.88 -13.24 -9.23
N PRO A 227 -9.12 -14.32 -8.45
CA PRO A 227 -8.10 -15.33 -8.13
C PRO A 227 -7.52 -16.08 -9.34
N ASP A 228 -8.25 -16.13 -10.45
CA ASP A 228 -7.88 -16.67 -11.77
C ASP A 228 -7.24 -15.62 -12.71
N GLY A 229 -7.19 -14.35 -12.31
CA GLY A 229 -6.74 -13.21 -13.10
C GLY A 229 -5.26 -12.83 -12.91
N PRO A 230 -4.90 -11.54 -13.05
CA PRO A 230 -3.51 -11.08 -12.96
C PRO A 230 -2.89 -11.37 -11.58
N PRO A 231 -1.71 -12.02 -11.51
CA PRO A 231 -1.02 -12.24 -10.24
C PRO A 231 -0.59 -10.93 -9.57
N LEU A 232 -0.77 -10.84 -8.24
CA LEU A 232 -0.36 -9.68 -7.45
C LEU A 232 1.08 -9.80 -6.96
N ILE A 233 1.90 -8.81 -7.32
CA ILE A 233 3.18 -8.50 -6.66
C ILE A 233 2.88 -7.48 -5.56
N ALA A 234 3.21 -7.78 -4.30
CA ALA A 234 2.92 -6.88 -3.18
C ALA A 234 4.19 -6.35 -2.51
N ASP A 235 4.17 -5.07 -2.13
CA ASP A 235 5.16 -4.51 -1.22
C ASP A 235 5.09 -5.20 0.16
N MET A 236 6.24 -5.53 0.75
CA MET A 236 6.36 -6.08 2.11
C MET A 236 7.39 -5.31 2.96
N ASP A 237 7.75 -4.09 2.53
CA ASP A 237 8.72 -3.21 3.20
C ASP A 237 10.02 -3.98 3.58
N THR A 238 10.43 -3.89 4.85
CA THR A 238 11.57 -4.60 5.42
C THR A 238 11.17 -5.92 6.11
N GLY A 239 9.92 -6.36 5.95
CA GLY A 239 9.34 -7.54 6.60
C GLY A 239 8.98 -7.34 8.08
N TYR A 240 8.81 -6.08 8.51
CA TYR A 240 8.19 -5.65 9.78
C TYR A 240 8.89 -6.09 11.09
N GLY A 241 10.10 -6.64 11.02
CA GLY A 241 10.85 -7.04 12.21
C GLY A 241 12.03 -7.96 11.91
N GLY A 242 12.42 -8.76 12.91
CA GLY A 242 13.44 -9.80 12.74
C GLY A 242 12.92 -11.06 12.05
N PRO A 243 13.78 -12.08 11.81
CA PRO A 243 13.46 -13.29 11.04
C PRO A 243 12.14 -14.01 11.41
N ILE A 244 11.75 -14.03 12.68
CA ILE A 244 10.50 -14.65 13.14
C ILE A 244 9.27 -13.88 12.62
N VAL A 245 9.31 -12.54 12.64
CA VAL A 245 8.24 -11.68 12.13
C VAL A 245 8.17 -11.77 10.61
N ILE A 246 9.33 -11.79 9.93
CA ILE A 246 9.44 -11.96 8.48
C ILE A 246 8.81 -13.29 8.05
N ALA A 247 9.12 -14.40 8.73
CA ALA A 247 8.51 -15.69 8.46
C ALA A 247 6.98 -15.68 8.64
N LYS A 248 6.46 -14.92 9.60
CA LYS A 248 5.02 -14.70 9.78
C LYS A 248 4.41 -13.83 8.69
N ALA A 249 5.10 -12.79 8.22
CA ALA A 249 4.66 -11.98 7.09
C ALA A 249 4.54 -12.83 5.81
N VAL A 250 5.56 -13.63 5.48
CA VAL A 250 5.54 -14.58 4.35
C VAL A 250 4.39 -15.58 4.47
N GLN A 251 4.14 -16.13 5.67
CA GLN A 251 3.00 -17.02 5.92
C GLN A 251 1.67 -16.32 5.61
N GLN A 252 1.47 -15.10 6.09
CA GLN A 252 0.21 -14.38 5.87
C GLN A 252 0.03 -13.91 4.42
N TYR A 253 1.10 -13.54 3.72
CA TYR A 253 1.08 -13.17 2.29
C TYR A 253 0.77 -14.39 1.40
N HIS A 254 1.36 -15.55 1.71
CA HIS A 254 1.02 -16.80 1.03
C HIS A 254 -0.45 -17.18 1.21
N LEU A 255 -0.97 -17.13 2.44
CA LEU A 255 -2.39 -17.41 2.74
C LEU A 255 -3.33 -16.37 2.12
N ALA A 256 -2.88 -15.14 1.94
CA ALA A 256 -3.61 -14.07 1.26
C ALA A 256 -3.69 -14.24 -0.28
N GLY A 257 -3.05 -15.25 -0.86
CA GLY A 257 -3.04 -15.48 -2.32
C GLY A 257 -2.05 -14.60 -3.09
N VAL A 258 -1.15 -13.89 -2.40
CA VAL A 258 -0.13 -13.04 -3.02
C VAL A 258 0.84 -13.89 -3.87
N ALA A 259 1.13 -13.45 -5.08
CA ALA A 259 1.97 -14.21 -6.02
C ALA A 259 3.47 -13.97 -5.82
N ALA A 260 3.84 -12.72 -5.56
CA ALA A 260 5.20 -12.31 -5.22
C ALA A 260 5.17 -11.21 -4.18
N PHE A 261 6.25 -11.06 -3.42
CA PHE A 261 6.50 -9.85 -2.66
C PHE A 261 7.94 -9.39 -2.80
N HIS A 262 8.19 -8.11 -2.58
CA HIS A 262 9.55 -7.60 -2.42
C HIS A 262 9.87 -7.29 -0.97
N ILE A 263 11.13 -7.49 -0.58
CA ILE A 263 11.67 -7.15 0.73
C ILE A 263 13.00 -6.41 0.56
N GLU A 264 13.14 -5.29 1.24
CA GLU A 264 14.25 -4.35 1.05
C GLU A 264 15.29 -4.35 2.19
N ASP A 265 16.42 -3.68 1.95
CA ASP A 265 17.56 -3.58 2.87
C ASP A 265 17.58 -2.31 3.74
N GLN A 266 16.49 -1.53 3.76
CA GLN A 266 16.37 -0.36 4.65
C GLN A 266 16.32 -0.73 6.15
N VAL A 267 16.57 0.23 7.03
CA VAL A 267 16.16 0.14 8.44
C VAL A 267 14.64 0.01 8.57
N ILE A 268 14.12 -0.49 9.70
CA ILE A 268 12.67 -0.74 9.87
C ILE A 268 11.84 0.54 9.67
N GLN A 269 12.37 1.70 10.08
CA GLN A 269 11.82 3.03 9.76
C GLN A 269 12.16 3.42 8.32
N LYS A 270 11.65 2.64 7.36
CA LYS A 270 11.94 2.79 5.94
C LYS A 270 11.34 4.06 5.35
N ARG A 271 11.92 4.55 4.25
CA ARG A 271 11.40 5.69 3.46
C ARG A 271 11.06 5.24 2.05
N CYS A 272 10.20 5.95 1.34
CA CYS A 272 10.03 5.75 -0.11
C CYS A 272 11.38 5.79 -0.86
N GLY A 273 11.58 4.84 -1.79
CA GLY A 273 12.84 4.65 -2.54
C GLY A 273 13.32 5.86 -3.34
N HIS A 274 12.44 6.81 -3.66
CA HIS A 274 12.75 8.07 -4.34
C HIS A 274 12.88 9.28 -3.42
N LEU A 275 12.93 9.09 -2.10
CA LEU A 275 13.30 10.13 -1.14
C LEU A 275 14.79 10.08 -0.80
N SER A 276 15.34 11.20 -0.35
CA SER A 276 16.70 11.32 0.16
C SER A 276 16.81 10.91 1.63
N GLY A 277 18.01 10.51 2.05
CA GLY A 277 18.29 10.12 3.44
C GLY A 277 17.85 8.69 3.77
N LYS A 278 17.98 7.77 2.80
CA LYS A 278 17.70 6.34 3.02
C LYS A 278 18.82 5.69 3.81
N GLU A 279 18.47 5.05 4.91
CA GLU A 279 19.39 4.27 5.75
C GLU A 279 19.20 2.79 5.47
N VAL A 280 20.28 2.08 5.14
CA VAL A 280 20.30 0.65 4.88
C VAL A 280 21.07 -0.10 5.96
N VAL A 281 20.58 -1.29 6.29
CA VAL A 281 21.28 -2.20 7.21
C VAL A 281 22.57 -2.75 6.58
N ASP A 282 23.41 -3.37 7.39
CA ASP A 282 24.53 -4.15 6.89
C ASP A 282 24.04 -5.33 6.02
N VAL A 283 24.94 -5.84 5.19
CA VAL A 283 24.61 -6.92 4.24
C VAL A 283 24.24 -8.23 4.94
N GLU A 284 24.77 -8.53 6.13
CA GLU A 284 24.40 -9.77 6.84
C GLU A 284 22.96 -9.69 7.37
N THR A 285 22.57 -8.56 7.96
CA THR A 285 21.19 -8.31 8.38
C THR A 285 20.22 -8.39 7.19
N TYR A 286 20.56 -7.81 6.04
CA TYR A 286 19.75 -7.95 4.82
C TYR A 286 19.60 -9.40 4.37
N ILE A 287 20.72 -10.15 4.30
CA ILE A 287 20.71 -11.56 3.89
C ILE A 287 19.95 -12.45 4.89
N GLN A 288 19.96 -12.13 6.20
CA GLN A 288 19.09 -12.80 7.17
C GLN A 288 17.60 -12.63 6.85
N ARG A 289 17.17 -11.48 6.30
CA ARG A 289 15.79 -11.28 5.84
C ARG A 289 15.45 -12.19 4.67
N ILE A 290 16.32 -12.25 3.65
CA ILE A 290 16.16 -13.13 2.48
C ILE A 290 16.06 -14.60 2.91
N LYS A 291 16.97 -15.04 3.80
CA LYS A 291 16.95 -16.39 4.39
C LYS A 291 15.63 -16.69 5.10
N ALA A 292 15.16 -15.77 5.94
CA ALA A 292 13.88 -15.94 6.65
C ALA A 292 12.71 -16.11 5.67
N CYS A 293 12.66 -15.31 4.60
CA CYS A 293 11.66 -15.45 3.55
C CYS A 293 11.71 -16.81 2.85
N LYS A 294 12.90 -17.28 2.43
CA LYS A 294 13.03 -18.58 1.73
C LYS A 294 12.77 -19.78 2.63
N VAL A 295 13.20 -19.73 3.90
CA VAL A 295 12.89 -20.77 4.90
C VAL A 295 11.38 -20.87 5.12
N ALA A 296 10.69 -19.73 5.29
CA ALA A 296 9.23 -19.71 5.46
C ALA A 296 8.49 -20.23 4.22
N ALA A 297 8.84 -19.76 3.02
CA ALA A 297 8.24 -20.24 1.77
C ALA A 297 8.43 -21.76 1.58
N SER A 298 9.61 -22.29 1.90
CA SER A 298 9.92 -23.73 1.85
C SER A 298 9.09 -24.54 2.85
N GLN A 299 9.00 -24.09 4.11
CA GLN A 299 8.16 -24.75 5.13
C GLN A 299 6.68 -24.81 4.75
N LEU A 300 6.18 -23.77 4.09
CA LEU A 300 4.81 -23.68 3.59
C LEU A 300 4.59 -24.47 2.29
N ARG A 301 5.65 -24.99 1.65
CA ARG A 301 5.64 -25.55 0.28
C ARG A 301 5.04 -24.57 -0.74
N SER A 302 5.33 -23.28 -0.54
CA SER A 302 4.74 -22.18 -1.29
C SER A 302 5.58 -21.83 -2.50
N ASP A 303 4.91 -21.66 -3.65
CA ASP A 303 5.51 -21.10 -4.87
C ASP A 303 5.73 -19.57 -4.79
N ILE A 304 5.37 -18.91 -3.67
CA ILE A 304 5.48 -17.45 -3.54
C ILE A 304 6.88 -16.94 -3.90
N ILE A 305 6.93 -15.89 -4.71
CA ILE A 305 8.18 -15.37 -5.27
C ILE A 305 8.75 -14.32 -4.33
N VAL A 306 9.99 -14.52 -3.90
CA VAL A 306 10.71 -13.60 -3.03
C VAL A 306 11.58 -12.70 -3.90
N ILE A 307 11.19 -11.43 -4.01
CA ILE A 307 11.92 -10.42 -4.74
C ILE A 307 12.85 -9.69 -3.76
N ALA A 308 14.15 -9.67 -4.05
CA ALA A 308 15.13 -9.01 -3.21
C ALA A 308 15.38 -7.58 -3.72
N ARG A 309 15.08 -6.57 -2.89
CA ARG A 309 15.25 -5.15 -3.22
C ARG A 309 16.44 -4.56 -2.47
N THR A 310 17.22 -3.72 -3.14
CA THR A 310 18.30 -2.92 -2.51
C THR A 310 18.09 -1.44 -2.76
N ASP A 311 18.07 -0.66 -1.68
CA ASP A 311 17.96 0.80 -1.65
C ASP A 311 19.31 1.50 -1.43
N ALA A 312 20.38 0.71 -1.24
CA ALA A 312 21.73 1.16 -0.90
C ALA A 312 22.42 2.07 -1.95
N LEU A 313 21.83 2.27 -3.13
CA LEU A 313 22.50 2.95 -4.26
C LEU A 313 22.93 4.38 -3.90
N GLN A 314 22.08 5.12 -3.19
CA GLN A 314 22.37 6.49 -2.76
C GLN A 314 23.51 6.58 -1.72
N SER A 315 23.63 5.59 -0.83
CA SER A 315 24.51 5.65 0.34
C SER A 315 25.77 4.79 0.25
N ARG A 316 25.80 3.82 -0.67
CA ARG A 316 26.91 2.85 -0.85
C ARG A 316 27.39 2.73 -2.30
N GLY A 317 26.66 3.25 -3.27
CA GLY A 317 27.00 3.15 -4.68
C GLY A 317 26.61 1.83 -5.35
N TYR A 318 26.93 1.71 -6.64
CA TYR A 318 26.43 0.66 -7.52
C TYR A 318 27.00 -0.73 -7.21
N ASP A 319 28.31 -0.84 -7.02
CA ASP A 319 28.99 -2.14 -6.85
C ASP A 319 28.51 -2.89 -5.59
N GLU A 320 28.32 -2.18 -4.46
CA GLU A 320 27.72 -2.73 -3.24
C GLU A 320 26.28 -3.23 -3.51
N CYS A 321 25.49 -2.51 -4.31
CA CYS A 321 24.12 -2.94 -4.61
C CYS A 321 24.10 -4.22 -5.45
N ILE A 322 24.99 -4.33 -6.43
CA ILE A 322 25.14 -5.56 -7.22
C ILE A 322 25.62 -6.72 -6.34
N GLU A 323 26.55 -6.49 -5.40
CA GLU A 323 26.99 -7.52 -4.45
C GLU A 323 25.86 -7.95 -3.50
N ARG A 324 25.09 -7.01 -2.94
CA ARG A 324 23.87 -7.30 -2.14
C ARG A 324 22.88 -8.15 -2.92
N LEU A 325 22.63 -7.82 -4.18
CA LEU A 325 21.71 -8.56 -5.05
C LEU A 325 22.25 -9.94 -5.44
N ARG A 326 23.55 -10.09 -5.71
CA ARG A 326 24.21 -11.39 -5.93
C ARG A 326 24.06 -12.28 -4.71
N ARG A 327 24.40 -11.77 -3.52
CA ARG A 327 24.23 -12.52 -2.27
C ARG A 327 22.78 -12.90 -2.00
N ALA A 328 21.82 -12.01 -2.28
CA ALA A 328 20.40 -12.34 -2.12
C ALA A 328 19.93 -13.44 -3.08
N ARG A 329 20.37 -13.39 -4.35
CA ARG A 329 20.15 -14.45 -5.35
C ARG A 329 20.74 -15.78 -4.91
N ASP A 330 22.00 -15.77 -4.46
CA ASP A 330 22.74 -16.98 -4.10
C ASP A 330 22.13 -17.65 -2.84
N GLU A 331 21.45 -16.87 -2.00
CA GLU A 331 20.64 -17.32 -0.85
C GLU A 331 19.18 -17.65 -1.22
N GLY A 332 18.88 -17.71 -2.52
CA GLY A 332 17.66 -18.28 -3.09
C GLY A 332 16.56 -17.28 -3.45
N ALA A 333 16.78 -15.97 -3.40
CA ALA A 333 15.80 -14.99 -3.89
C ALA A 333 15.48 -15.23 -5.39
N ASP A 334 14.21 -15.05 -5.75
CA ASP A 334 13.68 -15.47 -7.06
C ASP A 334 13.85 -14.41 -8.16
N MET A 335 13.94 -13.13 -7.78
CA MET A 335 14.09 -11.96 -8.68
C MET A 335 14.69 -10.77 -7.91
N GLY A 336 15.36 -9.84 -8.60
CA GLY A 336 15.96 -8.64 -7.99
C GLY A 336 15.29 -7.31 -8.35
N ILE A 337 15.39 -6.32 -7.46
CA ILE A 337 15.11 -4.90 -7.73
C ILE A 337 16.33 -4.07 -7.30
N LEU A 338 16.90 -3.31 -8.23
CA LEU A 338 17.86 -2.24 -7.95
C LEU A 338 17.11 -0.91 -7.90
N GLU A 339 16.88 -0.39 -6.70
CA GLU A 339 16.01 0.77 -6.51
C GLU A 339 16.74 2.10 -6.78
N GLY A 340 16.06 3.06 -7.41
CA GLY A 340 16.55 4.42 -7.60
C GLY A 340 17.71 4.59 -8.60
N VAL A 341 17.87 3.69 -9.59
CA VAL A 341 18.88 3.81 -10.66
C VAL A 341 18.82 5.18 -11.33
N GLN A 342 19.96 5.79 -11.61
CA GLN A 342 20.08 7.18 -12.05
C GLN A 342 20.07 7.35 -13.59
N THR A 343 20.47 6.31 -14.35
CA THR A 343 20.56 6.38 -15.83
C THR A 343 20.10 5.08 -16.50
N LYS A 344 19.76 5.15 -17.80
CA LYS A 344 19.33 3.97 -18.58
C LYS A 344 20.48 2.97 -18.75
N GLU A 345 21.71 3.46 -18.84
CA GLU A 345 22.93 2.66 -18.94
C GLU A 345 23.15 1.86 -17.64
N GLN A 346 22.95 2.48 -16.48
CA GLN A 346 23.01 1.79 -15.18
C GLN A 346 21.90 0.73 -15.06
N ALA A 347 20.68 1.04 -15.50
CA ALA A 347 19.58 0.08 -15.53
C ALA A 347 19.88 -1.13 -16.43
N ALA A 348 20.45 -0.90 -17.62
CA ALA A 348 20.85 -1.97 -18.54
C ALA A 348 22.09 -2.75 -18.05
N GLN A 349 23.03 -2.09 -17.35
CA GLN A 349 24.20 -2.74 -16.79
C GLN A 349 23.81 -3.69 -15.64
N ALA A 350 22.84 -3.31 -14.81
CA ALA A 350 22.36 -4.17 -13.71
C ALA A 350 21.81 -5.52 -14.22
N VAL A 351 21.09 -5.51 -15.36
CA VAL A 351 20.63 -6.75 -16.00
C VAL A 351 21.80 -7.63 -16.43
N LYS A 352 22.84 -7.04 -17.04
CA LYS A 352 24.05 -7.79 -17.47
C LYS A 352 24.81 -8.38 -16.28
N ASP A 353 24.96 -7.62 -15.21
CA ASP A 353 25.79 -7.98 -14.05
C ASP A 353 25.15 -9.04 -13.13
N LEU A 354 23.83 -9.22 -13.24
CA LEU A 354 23.04 -10.18 -12.47
C LEU A 354 22.49 -11.34 -13.31
N ALA A 355 22.60 -11.27 -14.65
CA ALA A 355 22.20 -12.33 -15.57
C ALA A 355 22.74 -13.72 -15.16
N PRO A 356 21.98 -14.80 -15.35
CA PRO A 356 20.64 -14.89 -15.96
C PRO A 356 19.48 -14.64 -14.97
N TRP A 357 19.74 -14.08 -13.78
CA TRP A 357 18.71 -13.86 -12.77
C TRP A 357 17.73 -12.77 -13.22
N PRO A 358 16.41 -12.98 -13.13
CA PRO A 358 15.44 -11.98 -13.56
C PRO A 358 15.50 -10.75 -12.66
N LEU A 359 15.30 -9.57 -13.27
CA LEU A 359 15.12 -8.32 -12.56
C LEU A 359 13.75 -7.71 -12.83
N CYS A 360 13.27 -6.96 -11.84
CA CYS A 360 12.10 -6.11 -11.90
C CYS A 360 12.53 -4.64 -11.91
N TYR A 361 12.00 -3.85 -12.84
CA TYR A 361 12.23 -2.41 -12.92
C TYR A 361 11.11 -1.65 -12.19
N ASN A 362 11.45 -0.76 -11.26
CA ASN A 362 10.50 0.14 -10.63
C ASN A 362 10.42 1.47 -11.40
N SER A 363 9.35 1.66 -12.16
CA SER A 363 9.10 2.88 -12.92
C SER A 363 8.24 3.84 -12.11
N VAL A 364 8.86 4.92 -11.62
CA VAL A 364 8.19 6.01 -10.90
C VAL A 364 8.51 7.33 -11.59
N GLU A 365 7.51 7.85 -12.30
CA GLU A 365 7.59 9.14 -12.98
C GLU A 365 7.83 10.28 -11.98
N ASN A 366 8.65 11.25 -12.39
CA ASN A 366 9.10 12.38 -11.56
C ASN A 366 9.91 11.99 -10.30
N GLY A 367 10.33 10.73 -10.18
CA GLY A 367 11.29 10.27 -9.17
C GLY A 367 12.75 10.46 -9.60
N HIS A 368 13.66 9.78 -8.89
CA HIS A 368 15.09 9.76 -9.23
C HIS A 368 15.44 8.94 -10.47
N SER A 369 14.57 8.04 -10.91
CA SER A 369 14.87 7.11 -12.00
C SER A 369 14.45 7.62 -13.37
N PRO A 370 15.23 7.33 -14.43
CA PRO A 370 14.91 7.77 -15.78
C PRO A 370 13.62 7.09 -16.24
N LEU A 371 12.80 7.79 -17.04
CA LEU A 371 11.62 7.16 -17.62
C LEU A 371 12.04 6.11 -18.66
N ILE A 372 11.76 4.84 -18.36
CA ILE A 372 11.97 3.69 -19.24
C ILE A 372 10.60 3.08 -19.57
N THR A 373 10.30 2.95 -20.86
CA THR A 373 9.09 2.27 -21.33
C THR A 373 9.17 0.76 -21.10
N ALA A 374 8.02 0.08 -21.05
CA ALA A 374 8.01 -1.39 -20.94
C ALA A 374 8.78 -2.08 -22.09
N GLN A 375 8.75 -1.51 -23.29
CA GLN A 375 9.51 -2.02 -24.44
C GLN A 375 11.03 -1.89 -24.19
N GLU A 376 11.53 -0.71 -23.86
CA GLU A 376 12.96 -0.51 -23.55
C GLU A 376 13.43 -1.40 -22.41
N ALA A 377 12.62 -1.56 -21.35
CA ALA A 377 12.93 -2.45 -20.23
C ALA A 377 13.03 -3.92 -20.69
N GLN A 378 12.15 -4.37 -21.60
CA GLN A 378 12.22 -5.72 -22.19
C GLN A 378 13.47 -5.88 -23.05
N GLU A 379 13.83 -4.87 -23.86
CA GLU A 379 15.03 -4.85 -24.71
C GLU A 379 16.33 -4.86 -23.87
N MET A 380 16.32 -4.24 -22.69
CA MET A 380 17.40 -4.34 -21.70
C MET A 380 17.47 -5.72 -21.03
N GLY A 381 16.39 -6.50 -21.04
CA GLY A 381 16.28 -7.83 -20.43
C GLY A 381 15.57 -7.90 -19.08
N TYR A 382 14.89 -6.83 -18.63
CA TYR A 382 14.02 -6.91 -17.45
C TYR A 382 12.84 -7.86 -17.69
N ARG A 383 12.40 -8.55 -16.63
CA ARG A 383 11.29 -9.51 -16.70
C ARG A 383 9.96 -8.98 -16.19
N VAL A 384 10.01 -8.00 -15.29
CA VAL A 384 8.84 -7.31 -14.75
C VAL A 384 9.11 -5.82 -14.77
N ILE A 385 8.08 -5.03 -15.02
CA ILE A 385 8.08 -3.58 -14.78
C ILE A 385 6.86 -3.22 -13.93
N ILE A 386 7.11 -2.58 -12.78
CA ILE A 386 6.07 -2.05 -11.90
C ILE A 386 5.94 -0.54 -12.11
N PHE A 387 4.71 -0.01 -12.09
CA PHE A 387 4.42 1.41 -12.26
C PHE A 387 3.78 1.97 -10.98
N SER A 388 4.59 2.19 -9.94
CA SER A 388 4.12 2.29 -8.55
C SER A 388 3.07 3.38 -8.27
N PHE A 389 3.00 4.43 -9.09
CA PHE A 389 2.07 5.55 -8.92
C PHE A 389 0.95 5.62 -9.97
N ALA A 390 0.84 4.60 -10.86
CA ALA A 390 -0.04 4.61 -12.04
C ALA A 390 -1.53 4.90 -11.77
N SER A 391 -2.04 4.54 -10.58
CA SER A 391 -3.42 4.85 -10.18
C SER A 391 -3.54 6.02 -9.21
N ILE A 392 -2.65 6.12 -8.21
CA ILE A 392 -2.80 7.12 -7.13
C ILE A 392 -2.54 8.56 -7.59
N ALA A 393 -1.59 8.77 -8.51
CA ALA A 393 -1.29 10.10 -9.04
C ALA A 393 -2.48 10.68 -9.85
N PRO A 394 -3.06 9.98 -10.85
CA PRO A 394 -4.25 10.49 -11.54
C PRO A 394 -5.48 10.55 -10.63
N ALA A 395 -5.64 9.64 -9.68
CA ALA A 395 -6.73 9.71 -8.68
C ALA A 395 -6.66 10.99 -7.85
N TYR A 396 -5.47 11.36 -7.34
CA TYR A 396 -5.27 12.62 -6.61
C TYR A 396 -5.66 13.85 -7.46
N VAL A 397 -5.21 13.92 -8.71
CA VAL A 397 -5.54 15.04 -9.62
C VAL A 397 -7.05 15.13 -9.87
N ALA A 398 -7.72 14.00 -10.12
CA ALA A 398 -9.16 13.95 -10.38
C ALA A 398 -9.99 14.30 -9.13
N ILE A 399 -9.63 13.79 -7.95
CA ILE A 399 -10.30 14.08 -6.67
C ILE A 399 -10.13 15.56 -6.32
N LYS A 400 -8.90 16.08 -6.35
CA LYS A 400 -8.59 17.47 -6.01
C LYS A 400 -9.36 18.45 -6.90
N SER A 401 -9.27 18.31 -8.21
CA SER A 401 -9.97 19.18 -9.17
C SER A 401 -11.50 19.10 -9.03
N THR A 402 -12.04 17.91 -8.71
CA THR A 402 -13.49 17.75 -8.46
C THR A 402 -13.93 18.41 -7.15
N PHE A 403 -13.09 18.42 -6.11
CA PHE A 403 -13.39 19.09 -4.84
C PHE A 403 -13.24 20.61 -4.93
N GLU A 404 -12.28 21.10 -5.71
CA GLU A 404 -12.17 22.53 -6.05
C GLU A 404 -13.42 23.00 -6.81
N TRP A 405 -13.83 22.29 -7.85
CA TRP A 405 -15.08 22.53 -8.57
C TRP A 405 -16.34 22.44 -7.69
N LEU A 406 -16.45 21.41 -6.84
CA LEU A 406 -17.60 21.25 -5.92
C LEU A 406 -17.70 22.42 -4.94
N LYS A 407 -16.57 22.95 -4.46
CA LYS A 407 -16.52 24.11 -3.55
C LYS A 407 -16.98 25.40 -4.23
N GLU A 408 -16.68 25.58 -5.52
CA GLU A 408 -17.06 26.76 -6.30
C GLU A 408 -18.51 26.69 -6.81
N MET A 409 -18.93 25.53 -7.31
CA MET A 409 -20.18 25.37 -8.09
C MET A 409 -21.30 24.67 -7.32
N GLY A 410 -21.05 24.12 -6.14
CA GLY A 410 -22.04 23.39 -5.33
C GLY A 410 -22.51 22.05 -5.93
N THR A 411 -21.86 21.57 -6.99
CA THR A 411 -22.14 20.28 -7.66
C THR A 411 -20.86 19.66 -8.21
N THR A 412 -20.81 18.34 -8.38
CA THR A 412 -19.63 17.64 -8.92
C THR A 412 -19.55 17.65 -10.44
N GLY A 413 -20.68 17.84 -11.14
CA GLY A 413 -20.76 17.77 -12.60
C GLY A 413 -20.40 16.40 -13.21
N SER A 414 -20.42 15.31 -12.42
CA SER A 414 -20.04 13.97 -12.90
C SER A 414 -21.16 13.29 -13.70
N SER A 415 -20.81 12.69 -14.83
CA SER A 415 -21.67 11.78 -15.60
C SER A 415 -21.61 10.31 -15.12
N VAL A 416 -20.69 9.97 -14.21
CA VAL A 416 -20.50 8.60 -13.73
C VAL A 416 -21.61 8.23 -12.74
N THR A 417 -22.39 7.20 -13.07
CA THR A 417 -23.49 6.73 -12.23
C THR A 417 -23.01 5.78 -11.13
N PRO A 418 -23.78 5.60 -10.03
CA PRO A 418 -23.51 4.55 -9.04
C PRO A 418 -23.40 3.16 -9.67
N LYS A 419 -24.27 2.84 -10.63
CA LYS A 419 -24.28 1.58 -11.37
C LYS A 419 -23.00 1.37 -12.18
N THR A 420 -22.42 2.44 -12.74
CA THR A 420 -21.11 2.38 -13.42
C THR A 420 -20.03 1.90 -12.46
N ILE A 421 -19.95 2.49 -11.25
CA ILE A 421 -18.97 2.08 -10.23
C ILE A 421 -19.24 0.66 -9.72
N PHE A 422 -20.49 0.30 -9.47
CA PHE A 422 -20.84 -1.05 -9.00
C PHE A 422 -20.53 -2.13 -10.05
N ASN A 423 -20.76 -1.86 -11.34
CA ASN A 423 -20.35 -2.75 -12.43
C ASN A 423 -18.83 -2.98 -12.46
N VAL A 424 -18.02 -1.92 -12.33
CA VAL A 424 -16.56 -2.04 -12.18
C VAL A 424 -16.20 -2.90 -10.96
N CYS A 425 -16.93 -2.75 -9.85
CA CYS A 425 -16.71 -3.51 -8.62
C CYS A 425 -17.25 -4.96 -8.62
N GLY A 426 -17.85 -5.43 -9.73
CA GLY A 426 -18.31 -6.82 -9.88
C GLY A 426 -19.79 -7.07 -9.55
N LEU A 427 -20.66 -6.06 -9.78
CA LEU A 427 -22.12 -6.19 -9.59
C LEU A 427 -22.70 -7.33 -10.42
N SER A 428 -22.34 -7.43 -11.71
CA SER A 428 -22.83 -8.48 -12.61
C SER A 428 -22.47 -9.88 -12.12
N GLU A 429 -21.21 -10.10 -11.72
CA GLU A 429 -20.75 -11.37 -11.16
C GLU A 429 -21.47 -11.72 -9.86
N SER A 430 -21.74 -10.72 -9.01
CA SER A 430 -22.49 -10.90 -7.76
C SER A 430 -23.95 -11.29 -8.02
N MET A 431 -24.59 -10.70 -9.03
CA MET A 431 -25.95 -11.06 -9.46
C MET A 431 -26.02 -12.47 -10.06
N VAL A 432 -25.02 -12.86 -10.86
CA VAL A 432 -24.92 -14.22 -11.40
C VAL A 432 -24.80 -15.27 -10.29
N ILE A 433 -24.11 -14.95 -9.19
CA ILE A 433 -24.02 -15.85 -8.02
C ILE A 433 -25.39 -15.96 -7.30
N ASP A 434 -26.14 -14.88 -7.14
CA ASP A 434 -27.51 -14.91 -6.57
C ASP A 434 -28.41 -15.81 -7.44
N GLU A 435 -28.51 -15.53 -8.74
CA GLU A 435 -29.35 -16.28 -9.67
C GLU A 435 -28.96 -17.76 -9.77
N ALA A 436 -27.67 -18.07 -9.91
CA ALA A 436 -27.17 -19.45 -9.97
C ALA A 436 -27.40 -20.23 -8.66
N SER A 437 -27.57 -19.53 -7.54
CA SER A 437 -27.92 -20.13 -6.23
C SER A 437 -29.44 -20.30 -6.04
N GLY A 438 -30.26 -19.96 -7.04
CA GLY A 438 -31.72 -19.93 -6.94
C GLY A 438 -32.27 -18.69 -6.22
N GLY A 439 -31.43 -17.68 -5.99
CA GLY A 439 -31.82 -16.37 -5.48
C GLY A 439 -32.58 -15.57 -6.53
N THR A 440 -33.39 -14.63 -6.04
CA THR A 440 -34.18 -13.71 -6.88
C THR A 440 -34.09 -12.28 -6.37
N ALA A 441 -33.02 -11.94 -5.62
CA ALA A 441 -32.89 -10.62 -5.01
C ALA A 441 -32.77 -9.51 -6.08
N PHE A 442 -32.16 -9.84 -7.22
CA PHE A 442 -31.89 -8.91 -8.31
C PHE A 442 -32.70 -9.20 -9.59
N SER A 443 -33.71 -10.08 -9.54
CA SER A 443 -34.46 -10.52 -10.73
C SER A 443 -35.32 -9.43 -11.40
N LYS A 444 -35.45 -8.27 -10.75
CA LYS A 444 -36.12 -7.06 -11.28
C LYS A 444 -35.13 -6.00 -11.79
N GLY A 445 -33.84 -6.32 -11.83
CA GLY A 445 -32.77 -5.38 -12.14
C GLY A 445 -32.24 -4.63 -10.91
N VAL A 446 -31.30 -3.73 -11.19
CA VAL A 446 -30.49 -2.93 -10.26
C VAL A 446 -30.21 -1.55 -10.85
#